data_AF-A0A2P8FRW2-F1
#
_entry.id   AF-A0A2P8FRW2-F1
#
_cell.length_a   1.000
_cell.length_b   1.000
_cell.length_c   1.000
_cell.angle_alpha   90.00
_cell.angle_beta   90.00
_cell.angle_gamma   90.00
#
_symmetry.space_group_name_H-M   'P 1'
#
loop_
_entity.id
_entity.type
_entity.pdbx_description
1 polymer ?
#
loop_
_entity_poly.entity_id
_entity_poly.type
_entity_poly.pdbx_seq_one_letter_code
_entity_poly.pdbx_strand_id
1 'polypeptide(L)'
;MEIFELSRGWKITGYILLGILFVVFAFLAVFCIIEPPFEKGVVFLLPVSLVAIFFIVCGLLQMNEKVIFDNYSIRKVSRLVNREILLNDVKGYKVERNYLRIIPYEGKGKRISASNQLNGIERLAYQLSLRYPDLNLEEAQQVVDDAIRHAGGQDAQKLLKQAKTETYTLTGVTVILCVLCFLYFDWYCLALFCCVPLSLLLLLRHRGLVQLDSSKESPLPTMFMIPLFVLIVQILQTQSIYVVHYSKVWPLAIGIAVALTVMLWFCSRYLNKKRKAYLATAAIMVLIFLGNGYGFVVTTNAILDKAGHEYYEAKVIDKYTSKGKRTTYYLTLQPWAHQPESENESVSRKLYGEVEIDGKVGIYYHQGAFNIPWYQLGRAE
;
A
#
# COMPACT_ATOMS: atom_id res chain seq x y z
N MET A 1 24.90 35.41 6.02
CA MET A 1 25.04 34.06 6.60
C MET A 1 23.83 33.77 7.49
N GLU A 2 22.97 32.85 7.07
CA GLU A 2 21.82 32.39 7.85
C GLU A 2 22.03 30.95 8.31
N ILE A 3 21.56 30.64 9.52
CA ILE A 3 21.75 29.34 10.15
C ILE A 3 20.38 28.76 10.48
N PHE A 4 20.09 27.60 9.90
CA PHE A 4 18.87 26.83 10.11
C PHE A 4 19.21 25.61 10.98
N GLU A 5 18.60 25.53 12.15
CA GLU A 5 18.83 24.44 13.11
C GLU A 5 17.52 23.93 13.69
N LEU A 6 17.53 22.70 14.22
CA LEU A 6 16.37 22.18 14.95
C LEU A 6 15.98 23.14 16.08
N SER A 7 14.67 23.36 16.25
CA SER A 7 14.17 24.19 17.34
C SER A 7 14.63 23.64 18.70
N ARG A 8 14.79 24.53 19.69
CA ARG A 8 15.24 24.14 21.03
C ARG A 8 14.31 23.09 21.65
N GLY A 9 13.00 23.21 21.47
CA GLY A 9 12.02 22.24 21.97
C GLY A 9 12.22 20.85 21.37
N TRP A 10 12.34 20.75 20.05
CA TRP A 10 12.59 19.46 19.38
C TRP A 10 13.94 18.84 19.76
N LYS A 11 14.99 19.64 19.96
CA LYS A 11 16.28 19.15 20.48
C LYS A 11 16.12 18.56 21.88
N ILE A 12 15.47 19.29 22.79
CA ILE A 12 15.26 18.84 24.18
C ILE A 12 14.43 17.54 24.21
N THR A 13 13.31 17.49 23.50
CA THR A 13 12.47 16.28 23.42
C THR A 13 13.25 15.11 22.82
N GLY A 14 14.03 15.35 21.76
CA GLY A 14 14.89 14.34 21.16
C GLY A 14 15.95 13.79 22.12
N TYR A 15 16.63 14.66 22.87
CA TYR A 15 17.61 14.25 23.87
C TYR A 15 16.98 13.44 25.01
N ILE A 16 15.82 13.85 25.52
CA ILE A 16 15.11 13.13 26.58
C ILE A 16 14.69 11.74 26.10
N LEU A 17 14.04 11.65 24.94
CA LEU A 17 13.54 10.38 24.40
C LEU A 17 14.69 9.40 24.09
N LEU A 18 15.74 9.87 23.41
CA LEU A 18 16.91 9.06 23.11
C LEU A 18 17.68 8.66 24.38
N GLY A 19 17.72 9.54 25.39
CA GLY A 19 18.31 9.26 26.70
C GLY A 19 17.57 8.14 27.44
N ILE A 20 16.23 8.17 27.47
CA ILE A 20 15.42 7.11 28.07
C ILE A 20 15.64 5.78 27.33
N LEU A 21 15.62 5.79 26.00
CA LEU A 21 15.88 4.59 25.20
C LEU A 21 17.29 4.04 25.45
N PHE A 22 18.30 4.91 25.57
CA PHE A 22 19.66 4.49 25.88
C PHE A 22 19.73 3.74 27.21
N VAL A 23 19.08 4.26 28.26
CA VAL A 23 19.04 3.61 29.58
C VAL A 23 18.38 2.24 29.50
N VAL A 24 17.26 2.11 28.77
CA VAL A 24 16.56 0.83 28.59
C VAL A 24 17.45 -0.20 27.88
N PHE A 25 18.07 0.16 26.76
CA PHE A 25 18.91 -0.79 26.02
C PHE A 25 20.23 -1.10 26.73
N ALA A 26 20.81 -0.14 27.46
CA ALA A 26 21.96 -0.39 28.31
C ALA A 26 21.62 -1.35 29.46
N PHE A 27 20.46 -1.18 30.10
CA PHE A 27 19.98 -2.11 31.12
C PHE A 27 19.77 -3.52 30.56
N LEU A 28 19.15 -3.65 29.38
CA LEU A 28 18.99 -4.95 28.71
C LEU A 28 20.34 -5.60 28.36
N ALA A 29 21.32 -4.82 27.90
CA ALA A 29 22.66 -5.33 27.60
C ALA A 29 23.35 -5.86 28.87
N VAL A 30 23.27 -5.13 29.98
CA VAL A 30 23.83 -5.53 31.28
C VAL A 30 23.10 -6.75 31.85
N PHE A 31 21.76 -6.79 31.75
CA PHE A 31 20.96 -7.93 32.19
C PHE A 31 21.37 -9.23 31.50
N CYS A 32 21.69 -9.18 30.20
CA CYS A 32 22.19 -10.32 29.43
C CYS A 32 23.56 -10.84 29.90
N ILE A 33 24.36 -10.01 30.59
CA ILE A 33 25.68 -10.38 31.11
C ILE A 33 25.56 -10.97 32.52
N ILE A 34 24.59 -10.51 33.32
CA ILE A 34 24.41 -10.93 34.70
C ILE A 34 23.68 -12.28 34.81
N GLU A 35 22.66 -12.54 33.99
CA GLU A 35 21.97 -13.84 33.97
C GLU A 35 22.62 -14.82 32.99
N PRO A 36 22.76 -16.12 33.34
CA PRO A 36 23.43 -17.10 32.49
C PRO A 36 22.68 -17.24 31.15
N PRO A 37 23.35 -16.93 30.01
CA PRO A 37 22.68 -16.67 28.74
C PRO A 37 22.05 -17.91 28.09
N PHE A 38 22.36 -19.12 28.56
CA PHE A 38 22.05 -20.37 27.87
C PHE A 38 20.66 -20.95 28.15
N GLU A 39 19.95 -20.56 29.21
CA GLU A 39 18.70 -21.25 29.58
C GLU A 39 17.41 -20.65 28.98
N LYS A 40 17.43 -19.39 28.48
CA LYS A 40 16.18 -18.67 28.13
C LYS A 40 16.16 -17.96 26.77
N GLY A 41 17.08 -18.28 25.84
CA GLY A 41 17.10 -17.64 24.51
C GLY A 41 17.47 -16.15 24.52
N VAL A 42 18.02 -15.66 25.63
CA VAL A 42 18.41 -14.25 25.87
C VAL A 42 19.65 -13.85 25.07
N VAL A 43 20.40 -14.81 24.52
CA VAL A 43 21.60 -14.58 23.69
C VAL A 43 21.35 -13.60 22.53
N PHE A 44 20.15 -13.60 21.94
CA PHE A 44 19.81 -12.71 20.82
C PHE A 44 19.58 -11.25 21.25
N LEU A 45 19.32 -10.97 22.53
CA LEU A 45 19.05 -9.62 23.02
C LEU A 45 20.32 -8.77 23.10
N LEU A 46 21.49 -9.38 23.34
CA LEU A 46 22.76 -8.67 23.40
C LEU A 46 23.11 -7.98 22.07
N PRO A 47 23.21 -8.66 20.91
CA PRO A 47 23.53 -7.99 19.64
C PRO A 47 22.46 -6.96 19.25
N VAL A 48 21.18 -7.23 19.53
CA VAL A 48 20.08 -6.28 19.27
C VAL A 48 20.25 -5.00 20.10
N SER A 49 20.58 -5.13 21.40
CA SER A 49 20.80 -3.99 22.28
C SER A 49 22.01 -3.15 21.85
N LEU A 50 23.11 -3.77 21.44
CA LEU A 50 24.30 -3.07 20.94
C LEU A 50 24.02 -2.30 19.65
N VAL A 51 23.29 -2.90 18.71
CA VAL A 51 22.87 -2.23 17.47
C VAL A 51 21.94 -1.05 17.78
N ALA A 52 20.97 -1.23 18.70
CA ALA A 52 20.08 -0.16 19.12
C ALA A 52 20.86 0.99 19.78
N ILE A 53 21.79 0.70 20.69
CA ILE A 53 22.66 1.69 21.33
C ILE A 53 23.47 2.46 20.27
N PHE A 54 24.06 1.76 19.29
CA PHE A 54 24.79 2.40 18.21
C PHE A 54 23.93 3.41 17.42
N PHE A 55 22.71 3.03 17.06
CA PHE A 55 21.78 3.94 16.37
C PHE A 55 21.33 5.12 17.25
N ILE A 56 21.13 4.90 18.55
CA ILE A 56 20.78 5.96 19.50
C ILE A 56 21.93 6.98 19.60
N VAL A 57 23.17 6.51 19.74
CA VAL A 57 24.36 7.38 19.75
C VAL A 57 24.49 8.15 18.44
N CYS A 58 24.28 7.49 17.29
CA CYS A 58 24.26 8.17 16.00
C CYS A 58 23.19 9.26 15.93
N GLY A 59 21.98 8.98 16.42
CA GLY A 59 20.88 9.94 16.50
C GLY A 59 21.22 11.15 17.38
N LEU A 60 21.80 10.91 18.56
CA LEU A 60 22.26 11.97 19.48
C LEU A 60 23.30 12.88 18.82
N LEU A 61 24.26 12.30 18.07
CA LEU A 61 25.27 13.06 17.34
C LEU A 61 24.66 13.89 16.19
N GLN A 62 23.54 13.45 15.61
CA GLN A 62 22.84 14.18 14.54
C GLN A 62 21.89 15.29 15.05
N MET A 63 21.50 15.30 16.33
CA MET A 63 20.59 16.34 16.89
C MET A 63 21.13 17.78 16.78
N ASN A 64 22.46 17.92 16.62
CA ASN A 64 23.11 19.21 16.41
C ASN A 64 23.35 19.54 14.93
N GLU A 65 22.61 18.92 14.03
CA GLU A 65 22.65 19.26 12.61
C GLU A 65 22.23 20.73 12.38
N LYS A 66 23.03 21.41 11.57
CA LYS A 66 22.77 22.78 11.11
C LYS A 66 22.93 22.85 9.61
N VAL A 67 22.04 23.60 8.96
CA VAL A 67 22.17 23.99 7.56
C VAL A 67 22.51 25.47 7.54
N ILE A 68 23.68 25.80 6.99
CA ILE A 68 24.20 27.16 6.88
C ILE A 68 24.05 27.58 5.42
N PHE A 69 23.32 28.67 5.21
CA PHE A 69 23.19 29.30 3.91
C PHE A 69 24.03 30.59 3.91
N ASP A 70 25.05 30.63 3.06
CA ASP A 70 25.94 31.78 2.94
C ASP A 70 25.87 32.40 1.54
N ASN A 71 26.59 33.49 1.32
CA ASN A 71 26.61 34.19 0.02
C ASN A 71 27.28 33.39 -1.10
N TYR A 72 28.03 32.32 -0.77
CA TYR A 72 28.82 31.54 -1.72
C TYR A 72 28.52 30.04 -1.71
N SER A 73 28.07 29.48 -0.58
CA SER A 73 27.84 28.05 -0.44
C SER A 73 26.69 27.71 0.52
N ILE A 74 26.17 26.50 0.34
CA ILE A 74 25.21 25.86 1.24
C ILE A 74 25.93 24.71 1.93
N ARG A 75 25.97 24.75 3.26
CA ARG A 75 26.66 23.76 4.07
C ARG A 75 25.70 23.05 5.00
N LYS A 76 25.76 21.72 5.02
CA LYS A 76 25.17 20.89 6.07
C LYS A 76 26.29 20.45 7.00
N VAL A 77 26.22 20.92 8.23
CA VAL A 77 27.21 20.63 9.27
C VAL A 77 26.53 19.76 10.33
N SER A 78 27.10 18.59 10.56
CA SER A 78 26.69 17.66 11.61
C SER A 78 27.93 16.96 12.14
N ARG A 79 27.87 16.42 13.35
CA ARG A 79 29.02 15.68 13.92
C ARG A 79 29.42 14.46 13.11
N LEU A 80 28.50 13.89 12.33
CA LEU A 80 28.75 12.71 11.50
C LEU A 80 28.93 13.04 10.01
N VAL A 81 28.28 14.10 9.53
CA VAL A 81 28.20 14.38 8.09
C VAL A 81 28.37 15.87 7.87
N ASN A 82 29.47 16.22 7.21
CA ASN A 82 29.72 17.56 6.71
C ASN A 82 29.63 17.54 5.19
N ARG A 83 28.82 18.43 4.63
CA ARG A 83 28.66 18.59 3.17
C ARG A 83 28.60 20.05 2.84
N GLU A 84 29.22 20.41 1.73
CA GLU A 84 29.20 21.75 1.17
C GLU A 84 28.89 21.66 -0.32
N ILE A 85 28.03 22.54 -0.79
CA ILE A 85 27.74 22.73 -2.21
C ILE A 85 27.89 24.23 -2.49
N LEU A 86 28.71 24.59 -3.47
CA LEU A 86 28.82 25.97 -3.94
C LEU A 86 27.53 26.40 -4.61
N LEU A 87 27.11 27.66 -4.43
CA LEU A 87 25.85 28.15 -5.00
C LEU A 87 25.80 28.03 -6.53
N ASN A 88 26.94 28.14 -7.22
CA ASN A 88 27.01 27.97 -8.67
C ASN A 88 26.86 26.51 -9.13
N ASP A 89 27.09 25.56 -8.22
CA ASP A 89 27.02 24.13 -8.50
C ASP A 89 25.64 23.53 -8.14
N VAL A 90 24.71 24.34 -7.63
CA VAL A 90 23.34 23.92 -7.33
C VAL A 90 22.53 23.89 -8.62
N LYS A 91 22.00 22.71 -8.97
CA LYS A 91 21.08 22.53 -10.10
C LYS A 91 19.68 23.03 -9.74
N GLY A 92 19.23 22.74 -8.52
CA GLY A 92 17.93 23.17 -8.02
C GLY A 92 17.55 22.52 -6.70
N TYR A 93 16.31 22.71 -6.28
CA TYR A 93 15.81 22.15 -5.02
C TYR A 93 14.52 21.35 -5.25
N LYS A 94 14.20 20.48 -4.29
CA LYS A 94 12.97 19.68 -4.23
C LYS A 94 12.34 19.77 -2.86
N VAL A 95 11.04 20.03 -2.81
CA VAL A 95 10.26 20.09 -1.57
C VAL A 95 9.52 18.76 -1.39
N GLU A 96 10.01 17.90 -0.50
CA GLU A 96 9.32 16.67 -0.11
C GLU A 96 8.58 16.85 1.24
N ARG A 97 7.68 15.92 1.56
CA ARG A 97 6.85 15.98 2.79
C ARG A 97 7.65 16.18 4.08
N ASN A 98 8.84 15.57 4.19
CA ASN A 98 9.66 15.60 5.40
C ASN A 98 11.01 16.30 5.22
N TYR A 99 11.42 16.59 3.98
CA TYR A 99 12.74 17.12 3.68
C TYR A 99 12.72 18.11 2.52
N LEU A 100 13.52 19.16 2.63
CA LEU A 100 13.92 20.02 1.54
C LEU A 100 15.28 19.52 1.01
N ARG A 101 15.32 19.08 -0.24
CA ARG A 101 16.52 18.53 -0.86
C ARG A 101 17.13 19.52 -1.83
N ILE A 102 18.43 19.74 -1.71
CA ILE A 102 19.22 20.58 -2.60
C ILE A 102 20.08 19.66 -3.45
N ILE A 103 19.93 19.76 -4.77
CA ILE A 103 20.52 18.85 -5.74
C ILE A 103 21.61 19.60 -6.51
N PRO A 104 22.87 19.14 -6.45
CA PRO A 104 23.94 19.70 -7.28
C PRO A 104 23.89 19.16 -8.71
N TYR A 105 24.63 19.79 -9.63
CA TYR A 105 24.92 19.20 -10.94
C TYR A 105 25.68 17.87 -10.81
N GLU A 106 25.54 16.99 -11.80
CA GLU A 106 26.26 15.72 -11.81
C GLU A 106 27.78 15.93 -11.69
N GLY A 107 28.42 15.20 -10.78
CA GLY A 107 29.86 15.33 -10.51
C GLY A 107 30.26 16.50 -9.60
N LYS A 108 29.34 17.42 -9.25
CA LYS A 108 29.63 18.63 -8.45
C LYS A 108 29.35 18.51 -6.95
N GLY A 109 29.12 17.29 -6.46
CA GLY A 109 28.95 17.02 -5.03
C GLY A 109 27.82 16.05 -4.72
N LYS A 110 27.56 15.85 -3.42
CA LYS A 110 26.46 15.00 -2.93
C LYS A 110 25.30 15.87 -2.46
N ARG A 111 24.07 15.42 -2.74
CA ARG A 111 22.82 16.09 -2.31
C ARG A 111 22.84 16.48 -0.82
N ILE A 112 22.29 17.64 -0.51
CA ILE A 112 22.03 18.09 0.87
C ILE A 112 20.54 17.91 1.15
N SER A 113 20.20 17.24 2.25
CA SER A 113 18.82 17.07 2.72
C SER A 113 18.67 17.83 4.03
N ALA A 114 17.80 18.83 4.04
CA ALA A 114 17.40 19.62 5.20
C ALA A 114 16.04 19.09 5.69
N SER A 115 15.89 18.84 6.99
CA SER A 115 14.60 18.38 7.55
C SER A 115 13.59 19.52 7.59
N ASN A 116 12.31 19.23 7.32
CA ASN A 116 11.22 20.20 7.47
C ASN A 116 10.98 20.64 8.93
N GLN A 117 11.64 20.00 9.89
CA GLN A 117 11.59 20.34 11.32
C GLN A 117 12.64 21.40 11.72
N LEU A 118 13.49 21.85 10.78
CA LEU A 118 14.44 22.93 11.04
C LEU A 118 13.69 24.25 11.23
N ASN A 119 14.11 25.02 12.21
CA ASN A 119 13.59 26.36 12.44
C ASN A 119 13.96 27.26 11.26
N GLY A 120 12.98 27.95 10.68
CA GLY A 120 13.18 28.81 9.51
C GLY A 120 13.25 28.09 8.17
N ILE A 121 12.84 26.82 8.08
CA ILE A 121 12.85 26.06 6.82
C ILE A 121 12.05 26.76 5.70
N GLU A 122 10.96 27.45 6.03
CA GLU A 122 10.18 28.22 5.07
C GLU A 122 10.98 29.38 4.46
N ARG A 123 11.85 30.02 5.24
CA ARG A 123 12.75 31.07 4.75
C ARG A 123 13.84 30.48 3.85
N LEU A 124 14.39 29.32 4.22
CA LEU A 124 15.34 28.60 3.36
C LEU A 124 14.68 28.20 2.04
N ALA A 125 13.46 27.68 2.06
CA ALA A 125 12.70 27.34 0.87
C ALA A 125 12.41 28.58 0.01
N TYR A 126 12.00 29.70 0.62
CA TYR A 126 11.80 30.97 -0.07
C TYR A 126 13.09 31.48 -0.73
N GLN A 127 14.23 31.47 -0.03
CA GLN A 127 15.51 31.88 -0.60
C GLN A 127 15.97 31.00 -1.76
N LEU A 128 15.73 29.69 -1.67
CA LEU A 128 16.01 28.77 -2.77
C LEU A 128 15.09 29.06 -3.96
N SER A 129 13.80 29.32 -3.74
CA SER A 129 12.84 29.64 -4.80
C SER A 129 13.16 30.93 -5.58
N LEU A 130 13.86 31.88 -4.94
CA LEU A 130 14.29 33.12 -5.60
C LEU A 130 15.49 32.93 -6.54
N ARG A 131 16.32 31.90 -6.31
CA ARG A 131 17.61 31.73 -6.99
C ARG A 131 17.69 30.51 -7.88
N TYR A 132 16.90 29.49 -7.58
CA TYR A 132 16.99 28.19 -8.22
C TYR A 132 15.62 27.70 -8.65
N PRO A 133 15.55 26.90 -9.72
CA PRO A 133 14.29 26.29 -10.10
C PRO A 133 13.85 25.24 -9.08
N ASP A 134 12.53 25.17 -8.87
CA ASP A 134 11.90 24.04 -8.20
C ASP A 134 11.91 22.85 -9.15
N LEU A 135 12.80 21.89 -8.89
CA LEU A 135 12.96 20.70 -9.70
C LEU A 135 11.72 19.79 -9.64
N ASN A 136 10.85 19.93 -8.63
CA ASN A 136 9.59 19.20 -8.60
C ASN A 136 8.64 19.71 -9.68
N LEU A 137 8.56 21.04 -9.85
CA LEU A 137 7.75 21.68 -10.88
C LEU A 137 8.33 21.40 -12.27
N GLU A 138 9.65 21.52 -12.44
CA GLU A 138 10.30 21.22 -13.72
C GLU A 138 10.15 19.75 -14.11
N GLU A 139 10.34 18.79 -13.20
CA GLU A 139 10.15 17.37 -13.50
C GLU A 139 8.67 17.04 -13.77
N ALA A 140 7.74 17.62 -13.01
CA ALA A 140 6.31 17.49 -13.27
C ALA A 140 5.93 18.01 -14.66
N GLN A 141 6.49 19.15 -15.05
CA GLN A 141 6.26 19.78 -16.35
C GLN A 141 6.95 19.00 -17.48
N GLN A 142 8.17 18.51 -17.29
CA GLN A 142 8.86 17.62 -18.22
C GLN A 142 8.08 16.32 -18.45
N VAL A 143 7.49 15.74 -17.40
CA VAL A 143 6.64 14.55 -17.53
C VAL A 143 5.41 14.84 -18.40
N VAL A 144 4.79 16.01 -18.24
CA VAL A 144 3.65 16.44 -19.05
C VAL A 144 4.10 16.73 -20.49
N ASP A 145 5.20 17.44 -20.68
CA ASP A 145 5.72 17.82 -22.00
C ASP A 145 6.22 16.60 -22.78
N ASP A 146 6.83 15.62 -22.11
CA ASP A 146 7.19 14.35 -22.71
C ASP A 146 5.91 13.60 -23.12
N ALA A 147 4.89 13.52 -22.25
CA ALA A 147 3.62 12.89 -22.59
C ALA A 147 2.92 13.59 -23.77
N ILE A 148 2.94 14.93 -23.82
CA ILE A 148 2.43 15.76 -24.91
C ILE A 148 3.21 15.53 -26.22
N ARG A 149 4.54 15.46 -26.14
CA ARG A 149 5.40 15.16 -27.30
C ARG A 149 5.09 13.80 -27.92
N HIS A 150 4.80 12.79 -27.09
CA HIS A 150 4.38 11.47 -27.57
C HIS A 150 2.93 11.47 -28.10
N ALA A 151 2.08 12.39 -27.65
CA ALA A 151 0.67 12.48 -28.02
C ALA A 151 0.35 13.42 -29.20
N GLY A 152 1.31 14.21 -29.71
CA GLY A 152 1.18 14.92 -30.99
C GLY A 152 0.90 16.43 -30.97
N GLY A 153 1.35 17.20 -29.97
CA GLY A 153 1.37 18.68 -30.04
C GLY A 153 0.14 19.40 -29.44
N GLN A 154 -0.30 20.54 -30.00
CA GLN A 154 -1.27 21.48 -29.39
C GLN A 154 -2.63 20.85 -28.98
N ASP A 155 -3.07 19.78 -29.64
CA ASP A 155 -4.27 19.02 -29.23
C ASP A 155 -4.08 18.17 -27.97
N ALA A 156 -2.83 17.93 -27.56
CA ALA A 156 -2.52 17.10 -26.40
C ALA A 156 -2.99 17.71 -25.07
N GLN A 157 -3.10 19.03 -24.95
CA GLN A 157 -3.68 19.65 -23.75
C GLN A 157 -5.19 19.35 -23.64
N LYS A 158 -5.92 19.37 -24.76
CA LYS A 158 -7.34 18.97 -24.81
C LYS A 158 -7.49 17.48 -24.50
N LEU A 159 -6.65 16.64 -25.10
CA LEU A 159 -6.63 15.19 -24.84
C LEU A 159 -6.29 14.89 -23.37
N LEU A 160 -5.35 15.61 -22.76
CA LEU A 160 -5.02 15.47 -21.34
C LEU A 160 -6.20 15.85 -20.44
N LYS A 161 -6.91 16.94 -20.77
CA LYS A 161 -8.11 17.33 -20.03
C LYS A 161 -9.19 16.26 -20.14
N GLN A 162 -9.41 15.71 -21.33
CA GLN A 162 -10.34 14.58 -21.54
C GLN A 162 -9.90 13.33 -20.75
N ALA A 163 -8.63 12.96 -20.80
CA ALA A 163 -8.08 11.83 -20.05
C ALA A 163 -8.27 11.98 -18.54
N LYS A 164 -8.08 13.19 -18.00
CA LYS A 164 -8.35 13.52 -16.59
C LYS A 164 -9.82 13.34 -16.26
N THR A 165 -10.72 13.94 -17.04
CA THR A 165 -12.17 13.83 -16.80
C THR A 165 -12.63 12.37 -16.86
N GLU A 166 -12.25 11.62 -17.89
CA GLU A 166 -12.64 10.20 -18.02
C GLU A 166 -12.10 9.34 -16.87
N THR A 167 -10.85 9.58 -16.45
CA THR A 167 -10.23 8.85 -15.33
C THR A 167 -10.90 9.17 -14.00
N TYR A 168 -11.19 10.44 -13.71
CA TYR A 168 -11.86 10.84 -12.48
C TYR A 168 -13.32 10.40 -12.45
N THR A 169 -14.02 10.46 -13.59
CA THR A 169 -15.38 9.92 -13.71
C THR A 169 -15.40 8.43 -13.42
N LEU A 170 -14.49 7.65 -14.03
CA LEU A 170 -14.41 6.21 -13.77
C LEU A 170 -14.08 5.93 -12.30
N THR A 171 -13.14 6.68 -11.72
CA THR A 171 -12.77 6.54 -10.29
C THR A 171 -13.97 6.85 -9.39
N GLY A 172 -14.73 7.92 -9.68
CA GLY A 172 -15.95 8.28 -8.95
C GLY A 172 -17.02 7.19 -9.05
N VAL A 173 -17.25 6.64 -10.25
CA VAL A 173 -18.16 5.51 -10.47
C VAL A 173 -17.71 4.28 -9.68
N THR A 174 -16.40 3.96 -9.68
CA THR A 174 -15.86 2.84 -8.89
C THR A 174 -16.14 3.04 -7.40
N VAL A 175 -15.93 4.23 -6.84
CA VAL A 175 -16.20 4.52 -5.42
C VAL A 175 -17.69 4.38 -5.10
N ILE A 176 -18.58 4.89 -5.96
CA ILE A 176 -20.04 4.74 -5.78
C ILE A 176 -20.42 3.25 -5.80
N LEU A 177 -19.89 2.48 -6.76
CA LEU A 177 -20.13 1.03 -6.83
C LEU A 177 -19.57 0.29 -5.61
N CYS A 178 -18.42 0.69 -5.07
CA CYS A 178 -17.90 0.12 -3.81
C CYS A 178 -18.91 0.32 -2.67
N VAL A 179 -19.45 1.53 -2.51
CA VAL A 179 -20.47 1.82 -1.48
C VAL A 179 -21.74 1.00 -1.72
N LEU A 180 -22.21 0.90 -2.96
CA LEU A 180 -23.39 0.11 -3.30
C LEU A 180 -23.19 -1.38 -3.03
N CYS A 181 -22.01 -1.95 -3.28
CA CYS A 181 -21.72 -3.35 -2.95
C CYS A 181 -21.83 -3.63 -1.44
N PHE A 182 -21.48 -2.66 -0.58
CA PHE A 182 -21.65 -2.81 0.87
C PHE A 182 -23.10 -2.72 1.32
N LEU A 183 -23.94 -1.98 0.61
CA LEU A 183 -25.36 -1.82 0.93
C LEU A 183 -26.21 -2.94 0.34
N TYR A 184 -25.85 -3.40 -0.86
CA TYR A 184 -26.58 -4.37 -1.66
C TYR A 184 -25.57 -5.37 -2.24
N PHE A 185 -25.57 -6.60 -1.72
CA PHE A 185 -24.60 -7.67 -2.05
C PHE A 185 -24.68 -8.15 -3.52
N ASP A 186 -25.69 -7.71 -4.26
CA ASP A 186 -26.11 -8.25 -5.56
C ASP A 186 -25.15 -7.91 -6.74
N TRP A 187 -25.72 -7.83 -7.95
CA TRP A 187 -25.08 -7.59 -9.26
C TRP A 187 -24.07 -6.43 -9.33
N TYR A 188 -24.04 -5.54 -8.34
CA TYR A 188 -23.04 -4.47 -8.22
C TYR A 188 -21.60 -4.99 -8.13
N CYS A 189 -21.36 -6.17 -7.54
CA CYS A 189 -20.01 -6.76 -7.50
C CYS A 189 -19.48 -7.09 -8.91
N LEU A 190 -20.36 -7.51 -9.81
CA LEU A 190 -20.02 -7.78 -11.21
C LEU A 190 -19.75 -6.48 -11.97
N ALA A 191 -20.61 -5.46 -11.78
CA ALA A 191 -20.40 -4.14 -12.36
C ALA A 191 -19.09 -3.48 -11.88
N LEU A 192 -18.75 -3.68 -10.60
CA LEU A 192 -17.51 -3.18 -10.02
C LEU A 192 -16.28 -3.84 -10.68
N PHE A 193 -16.31 -5.15 -10.92
CA PHE A 193 -15.22 -5.83 -11.62
C PHE A 193 -15.00 -5.28 -13.03
N CYS A 194 -16.05 -4.92 -13.77
CA CYS A 194 -15.94 -4.31 -15.10
C CYS A 194 -15.15 -2.98 -15.11
N CYS A 195 -15.01 -2.30 -13.97
CA CYS A 195 -14.18 -1.10 -13.87
C CYS A 195 -12.68 -1.40 -14.09
N VAL A 196 -12.21 -2.62 -13.79
CA VAL A 196 -10.81 -3.02 -13.97
C VAL A 196 -10.39 -3.04 -15.44
N PRO A 197 -11.02 -3.85 -16.34
CA PRO A 197 -10.66 -3.82 -17.75
C PRO A 197 -10.94 -2.46 -18.39
N LEU A 198 -11.99 -1.74 -17.95
CA LEU A 198 -12.27 -0.38 -18.45
C LEU A 198 -11.16 0.61 -18.11
N SER A 199 -10.55 0.51 -16.92
CA SER A 199 -9.40 1.34 -16.54
C SER A 199 -8.18 1.08 -17.44
N LEU A 200 -7.96 -0.18 -17.84
CA LEU A 200 -6.90 -0.55 -18.78
C LEU A 200 -7.21 -0.09 -20.21
N LEU A 201 -8.49 -0.15 -20.64
CA LEU A 201 -8.91 0.41 -21.93
C LEU A 201 -8.66 1.91 -22.01
N LEU A 202 -8.97 2.65 -20.96
CA LEU A 202 -8.69 4.09 -20.90
C LEU A 202 -7.18 4.37 -20.95
N LEU A 203 -6.37 3.55 -20.28
CA LEU A 203 -4.91 3.66 -20.37
C LEU A 203 -4.41 3.42 -21.80
N LEU A 204 -4.96 2.41 -22.50
CA LEU A 204 -4.65 2.12 -23.90
C LEU A 204 -5.09 3.26 -24.84
N ARG A 205 -6.28 3.81 -24.62
CA ARG A 205 -6.87 4.91 -25.41
C ARG A 205 -6.04 6.19 -25.32
N HIS A 206 -5.59 6.54 -24.12
CA HIS A 206 -4.89 7.80 -23.85
C HIS A 206 -3.35 7.72 -23.98
N ARG A 207 -2.81 6.60 -24.50
CA ARG A 207 -1.43 6.41 -24.99
C ARG A 207 -0.34 7.10 -24.16
N GLY A 208 -0.38 6.93 -22.83
CA GLY A 208 0.66 7.44 -21.91
C GLY A 208 0.34 8.78 -21.23
N LEU A 209 -0.78 9.44 -21.54
CA LEU A 209 -1.30 10.60 -20.77
C LEU A 209 -1.84 10.21 -19.39
N VAL A 210 -2.06 8.91 -19.17
CA VAL A 210 -2.51 8.32 -17.91
C VAL A 210 -1.39 7.43 -17.38
N GLN A 211 -1.03 7.60 -16.10
CA GLN A 211 0.05 6.84 -15.48
C GLN A 211 -0.47 5.65 -14.69
N LEU A 212 0.33 4.59 -14.68
CA LEU A 212 0.07 3.42 -13.83
C LEU A 212 0.53 3.65 -12.39
N ASP A 213 1.52 4.53 -12.17
CA ASP A 213 2.06 4.85 -10.85
C ASP A 213 2.28 6.36 -10.72
N SER A 214 1.65 6.99 -9.72
CA SER A 214 1.95 8.38 -9.37
C SER A 214 3.26 8.42 -8.60
N SER A 215 4.26 9.12 -9.10
CA SER A 215 5.07 9.86 -8.14
C SER A 215 4.15 10.80 -7.39
N LYS A 216 4.36 11.03 -6.09
CA LYS A 216 3.58 11.99 -5.28
C LYS A 216 3.55 13.41 -5.88
N GLU A 217 4.39 13.68 -6.87
CA GLU A 217 4.61 14.96 -7.54
C GLU A 217 4.14 14.93 -9.01
N SER A 218 3.60 13.81 -9.51
CA SER A 218 3.14 13.71 -10.90
C SER A 218 1.75 14.35 -11.06
N PRO A 219 1.58 15.30 -11.99
CA PRO A 219 0.30 15.95 -12.25
C PRO A 219 -0.65 15.12 -13.13
N LEU A 220 -0.23 13.90 -13.52
CA LEU A 220 -0.98 12.99 -14.38
C LEU A 220 -1.90 12.07 -13.56
N PRO A 221 -3.11 11.78 -14.06
CA PRO A 221 -4.06 10.93 -13.36
C PRO A 221 -3.54 9.48 -13.29
N THR A 222 -3.83 8.80 -12.18
CA THR A 222 -3.42 7.41 -11.94
C THR A 222 -4.57 6.43 -11.93
N MET A 223 -4.35 5.28 -12.57
CA MET A 223 -5.34 4.19 -12.62
C MET A 223 -5.11 3.08 -11.58
N PHE A 224 -4.03 3.12 -10.81
CA PHE A 224 -3.70 2.08 -9.83
C PHE A 224 -4.79 1.85 -8.77
N MET A 225 -5.47 2.92 -8.36
CA MET A 225 -6.44 2.86 -7.27
C MET A 225 -7.69 2.05 -7.61
N ILE A 226 -8.10 2.00 -8.88
CA ILE A 226 -9.30 1.29 -9.31
C ILE A 226 -9.17 -0.23 -9.04
N PRO A 227 -8.22 -0.98 -9.63
CA PRO A 227 -8.10 -2.42 -9.39
C PRO A 227 -7.77 -2.75 -7.92
N LEU A 228 -7.14 -1.82 -7.18
CA LEU A 228 -6.93 -1.98 -5.74
C LEU A 228 -8.25 -1.89 -4.96
N PHE A 229 -9.10 -0.90 -5.24
CA PHE A 229 -10.41 -0.79 -4.57
C PHE A 229 -11.32 -1.97 -4.91
N VAL A 230 -11.34 -2.41 -6.17
CA VAL A 230 -12.10 -3.60 -6.57
C VAL A 230 -11.59 -4.83 -5.79
N LEU A 231 -10.27 -5.03 -5.68
CA LEU A 231 -9.69 -6.13 -4.91
C LEU A 231 -10.14 -6.09 -3.43
N ILE A 232 -10.08 -4.92 -2.79
CA ILE A 232 -10.44 -4.78 -1.38
C ILE A 232 -11.91 -5.15 -1.16
N VAL A 233 -12.82 -4.66 -2.01
CA VAL A 233 -14.25 -4.99 -1.89
C VAL A 233 -14.47 -6.49 -2.14
N GLN A 234 -13.85 -7.05 -3.19
CA GLN A 234 -13.95 -8.47 -3.50
C GLN A 234 -13.51 -9.36 -2.34
N ILE A 235 -12.35 -9.09 -1.72
CA ILE A 235 -11.86 -9.83 -0.54
C ILE A 235 -12.88 -9.79 0.60
N LEU A 236 -13.48 -8.63 0.86
CA LEU A 236 -14.45 -8.46 1.93
C LEU A 236 -15.76 -9.21 1.65
N GLN A 237 -16.23 -9.23 0.40
CA GLN A 237 -17.45 -9.94 0.02
C GLN A 237 -17.27 -11.45 -0.01
N THR A 238 -16.08 -11.95 -0.35
CA THR A 238 -15.81 -13.40 -0.35
C THR A 238 -15.67 -14.01 1.04
N GLN A 239 -15.62 -13.22 2.12
CA GLN A 239 -15.42 -13.77 3.48
C GLN A 239 -16.60 -14.61 3.98
N SER A 240 -17.80 -14.45 3.40
CA SER A 240 -18.98 -15.23 3.74
C SER A 240 -19.19 -16.45 2.82
N ILE A 241 -18.34 -16.65 1.81
CA ILE A 241 -18.47 -17.71 0.82
C ILE A 241 -17.33 -18.72 1.01
N TYR A 242 -17.63 -19.89 1.56
CA TYR A 242 -16.64 -20.94 1.78
C TYR A 242 -16.63 -21.89 0.58
N VAL A 243 -15.56 -21.85 -0.21
CA VAL A 243 -15.39 -22.74 -1.36
C VAL A 243 -14.94 -24.12 -0.89
N VAL A 244 -15.67 -25.18 -1.26
CA VAL A 244 -15.35 -26.56 -0.89
C VAL A 244 -14.18 -27.10 -1.70
N HIS A 245 -14.16 -26.82 -3.01
CA HIS A 245 -13.13 -27.32 -3.91
C HIS A 245 -12.57 -26.23 -4.82
N TYR A 246 -11.27 -25.97 -4.69
CA TYR A 246 -10.57 -24.91 -5.41
C TYR A 246 -10.08 -25.29 -6.82
N SER A 247 -10.27 -26.54 -7.24
CA SER A 247 -9.70 -27.10 -8.49
C SER A 247 -10.10 -26.31 -9.74
N LYS A 248 -11.33 -25.81 -9.80
CA LYS A 248 -11.84 -24.99 -10.92
C LYS A 248 -11.68 -23.48 -10.68
N VAL A 249 -11.51 -23.04 -9.44
CA VAL A 249 -11.33 -21.62 -9.11
C VAL A 249 -10.01 -21.10 -9.68
N TRP A 250 -8.91 -21.81 -9.41
CA TRP A 250 -7.58 -21.35 -9.80
C TRP A 250 -7.37 -21.21 -11.31
N PRO A 251 -7.75 -22.19 -12.16
CA PRO A 251 -7.61 -22.04 -13.62
C PRO A 251 -8.38 -20.83 -14.17
N LEU A 252 -9.61 -20.59 -13.71
CA LEU A 252 -10.42 -19.43 -14.13
C LEU A 252 -9.82 -18.11 -13.63
N ALA A 253 -9.41 -18.06 -12.36
CA ALA A 253 -8.80 -16.87 -11.76
C ALA A 253 -7.48 -16.50 -12.45
N ILE A 254 -6.62 -17.50 -12.72
CA ILE A 254 -5.37 -17.33 -13.46
C ILE A 254 -5.67 -16.91 -14.90
N GLY A 255 -6.65 -17.50 -15.57
CA GLY A 255 -7.05 -17.10 -16.92
C GLY A 255 -7.43 -15.62 -17.02
N ILE A 256 -8.23 -15.13 -16.06
CA ILE A 256 -8.58 -13.70 -15.96
C ILE A 256 -7.36 -12.84 -15.68
N ALA A 257 -6.51 -13.25 -14.74
CA ALA A 257 -5.29 -12.52 -14.39
C ALA A 257 -4.34 -12.40 -15.58
N VAL A 258 -4.18 -13.48 -16.35
CA VAL A 258 -3.39 -13.51 -17.59
C VAL A 258 -4.00 -12.57 -18.62
N ALA A 259 -5.32 -12.60 -18.83
CA ALA A 259 -5.99 -11.69 -19.77
C ALA A 259 -5.76 -10.21 -19.41
N LEU A 260 -5.94 -9.84 -18.14
CA LEU A 260 -5.68 -8.48 -17.65
C LEU A 260 -4.19 -8.11 -17.74
N THR A 261 -3.28 -9.05 -17.48
CA THR A 261 -1.84 -8.85 -17.60
C THR A 261 -1.40 -8.64 -19.05
N VAL A 262 -1.96 -9.41 -20.00
CA VAL A 262 -1.73 -9.23 -21.43
C VAL A 262 -2.24 -7.86 -21.88
N MET A 263 -3.42 -7.46 -21.42
CA MET A 263 -3.97 -6.13 -21.68
C MET A 263 -3.07 -5.01 -21.13
N LEU A 264 -2.54 -5.19 -19.92
CA LEU A 264 -1.55 -4.29 -19.33
C LEU A 264 -0.22 -4.29 -20.12
N TRP A 265 0.22 -5.43 -20.64
CA TRP A 265 1.40 -5.50 -21.50
C TRP A 265 1.21 -4.63 -22.74
N PHE A 266 0.05 -4.72 -23.42
CA PHE A 266 -0.23 -3.87 -24.57
C PHE A 266 -0.21 -2.38 -24.19
N CYS A 267 -0.74 -2.04 -23.03
CA CYS A 267 -0.66 -0.70 -22.45
C CYS A 267 0.80 -0.25 -22.18
N SER A 268 1.67 -1.16 -21.75
CA SER A 268 3.06 -0.86 -21.39
C SER A 268 3.92 -0.30 -22.51
N ARG A 269 3.54 -0.52 -23.78
CA ARG A 269 4.24 0.04 -24.94
C ARG A 269 4.24 1.58 -24.92
N TYR A 270 3.25 2.18 -24.26
CA TYR A 270 3.07 3.62 -24.16
C TYR A 270 3.45 4.18 -22.77
N LEU A 271 3.93 3.32 -21.86
CA LEU A 271 4.36 3.72 -20.52
C LEU A 271 5.86 4.03 -20.51
N ASN A 272 6.27 5.02 -19.71
CA ASN A 272 7.67 5.41 -19.58
C ASN A 272 8.45 4.37 -18.75
N LYS A 273 9.05 3.38 -19.43
CA LYS A 273 9.76 2.24 -18.83
C LYS A 273 11.08 2.60 -18.13
N LYS A 274 11.54 3.85 -18.22
CA LYS A 274 12.84 4.29 -17.65
C LYS A 274 12.88 4.31 -16.12
N ARG A 275 11.74 4.13 -15.45
CA ARG A 275 11.63 4.17 -13.99
C ARG A 275 11.95 2.80 -13.39
N LYS A 276 12.98 2.70 -12.54
CA LYS A 276 13.33 1.46 -11.79
C LYS A 276 12.14 0.86 -11.03
N ALA A 277 11.15 1.68 -10.67
CA ALA A 277 9.92 1.26 -10.01
C ALA A 277 8.93 0.52 -10.94
N TYR A 278 9.05 0.64 -12.27
CA TYR A 278 8.09 0.08 -13.22
C TYR A 278 7.91 -1.43 -13.07
N LEU A 279 9.01 -2.19 -12.94
CA LEU A 279 8.94 -3.64 -12.78
C LEU A 279 8.26 -4.03 -11.47
N ALA A 280 8.55 -3.32 -10.39
CA ALA A 280 7.91 -3.54 -9.09
C ALA A 280 6.41 -3.25 -9.17
N THR A 281 6.00 -2.14 -9.78
CA THR A 281 4.58 -1.80 -9.92
C THR A 281 3.85 -2.78 -10.85
N ALA A 282 4.48 -3.23 -11.94
CA ALA A 282 3.92 -4.26 -12.81
C ALA A 282 3.75 -5.60 -12.07
N ALA A 283 4.73 -6.03 -11.27
CA ALA A 283 4.63 -7.24 -10.45
C ALA A 283 3.49 -7.13 -9.42
N ILE A 284 3.35 -5.98 -8.76
CA ILE A 284 2.23 -5.72 -7.83
C ILE A 284 0.89 -5.78 -8.57
N MET A 285 0.79 -5.20 -9.78
CA MET A 285 -0.44 -5.28 -10.57
C MET A 285 -0.83 -6.70 -10.95
N VAL A 286 0.14 -7.56 -11.29
CA VAL A 286 -0.14 -8.98 -11.57
C VAL A 286 -0.75 -9.66 -10.35
N LEU A 287 -0.22 -9.40 -9.15
CA LEU A 287 -0.80 -9.93 -7.90
C LEU A 287 -2.21 -9.38 -7.65
N ILE A 288 -2.44 -8.09 -7.91
CA ILE A 288 -3.77 -7.48 -7.80
C ILE A 288 -4.74 -8.11 -8.80
N PHE A 289 -4.32 -8.37 -10.05
CA PHE A 289 -5.16 -9.01 -11.05
C PHE A 289 -5.50 -10.46 -10.71
N LEU A 290 -4.56 -11.19 -10.10
CA LEU A 290 -4.84 -12.54 -9.59
C LEU A 290 -5.88 -12.51 -8.47
N GLY A 291 -5.76 -11.59 -7.52
CA GLY A 291 -6.76 -11.42 -6.46
C GLY A 291 -8.14 -10.99 -6.99
N ASN A 292 -8.17 -10.08 -7.97
CA ASN A 292 -9.42 -9.69 -8.65
C ASN A 292 -10.03 -10.86 -9.42
N GLY A 293 -9.20 -11.67 -10.10
CA GLY A 293 -9.65 -12.87 -10.81
C GLY A 293 -10.26 -13.90 -9.87
N TYR A 294 -9.61 -14.16 -8.71
CA TYR A 294 -10.15 -15.03 -7.67
C TYR A 294 -11.50 -14.50 -7.14
N GLY A 295 -11.54 -13.24 -6.71
CA GLY A 295 -12.74 -12.62 -6.17
C GLY A 295 -13.90 -12.68 -7.16
N PHE A 296 -13.66 -12.27 -8.40
CA PHE A 296 -14.67 -12.31 -9.46
C PHE A 296 -15.20 -13.73 -9.71
N VAL A 297 -14.34 -14.75 -9.79
CA VAL A 297 -14.79 -16.13 -10.00
C VAL A 297 -15.69 -16.58 -8.85
N VAL A 298 -15.29 -16.36 -7.60
CA VAL A 298 -16.06 -16.78 -6.42
C VAL A 298 -17.39 -16.02 -6.32
N THR A 299 -17.37 -14.69 -6.43
CA THR A 299 -18.60 -13.90 -6.32
C THR A 299 -19.55 -14.15 -7.48
N THR A 300 -19.04 -14.30 -8.71
CA THR A 300 -19.88 -14.58 -9.87
C THR A 300 -20.49 -15.98 -9.78
N ASN A 301 -19.72 -16.96 -9.32
CA ASN A 301 -20.20 -18.30 -9.09
C ASN A 301 -21.37 -18.34 -8.10
N ALA A 302 -21.31 -17.54 -7.02
CA ALA A 302 -22.37 -17.43 -6.02
C ALA A 302 -23.57 -16.62 -6.52
N ILE A 303 -23.35 -15.43 -7.12
CA ILE A 303 -24.43 -14.53 -7.59
C ILE A 303 -25.24 -15.17 -8.73
N LEU A 304 -24.58 -15.92 -9.62
CA LEU A 304 -25.24 -16.59 -10.74
C LEU A 304 -25.84 -17.94 -10.36
N ASP A 305 -25.59 -18.44 -9.14
CA ASP A 305 -26.17 -19.69 -8.68
C ASP A 305 -27.64 -19.50 -8.36
N LYS A 306 -28.50 -19.91 -9.29
CA LYS A 306 -29.96 -19.87 -9.14
C LYS A 306 -30.54 -21.19 -8.66
N ALA A 307 -29.71 -22.21 -8.44
CA ALA A 307 -30.17 -23.47 -7.88
C ALA A 307 -30.54 -23.26 -6.40
N GLY A 308 -31.44 -24.09 -5.88
CA GLY A 308 -31.69 -24.16 -4.44
C GLY A 308 -30.42 -24.63 -3.70
N HIS A 309 -30.40 -24.40 -2.39
CA HIS A 309 -29.36 -24.95 -1.53
C HIS A 309 -29.78 -26.33 -0.98
N GLU A 310 -28.80 -27.18 -0.73
CA GLU A 310 -28.98 -28.35 0.12
C GLU A 310 -28.66 -27.94 1.56
N TYR A 311 -29.55 -28.28 2.50
CA TYR A 311 -29.40 -27.92 3.90
C TYR A 311 -28.80 -29.08 4.69
N TYR A 312 -27.75 -28.78 5.46
CA TYR A 312 -27.11 -29.71 6.39
C TYR A 312 -27.02 -29.06 7.77
N GLU A 313 -26.96 -29.89 8.81
CA GLU A 313 -26.69 -29.44 10.18
C GLU A 313 -25.38 -30.03 10.65
N ALA A 314 -24.51 -29.17 11.18
CA ALA A 314 -23.30 -29.61 11.87
C ALA A 314 -23.32 -29.17 13.33
N LYS A 315 -22.83 -30.05 14.19
CA LYS A 315 -22.66 -29.76 15.61
C LYS A 315 -21.39 -28.93 15.82
N VAL A 316 -21.45 -27.93 16.69
CA VAL A 316 -20.28 -27.14 17.08
C VAL A 316 -19.50 -27.90 18.15
N ILE A 317 -18.29 -28.33 17.80
CA ILE A 317 -17.39 -29.08 18.68
C ILE A 317 -16.65 -28.12 19.61
N ASP A 318 -16.17 -27.00 19.07
CA ASP A 318 -15.38 -26.03 19.83
C ASP A 318 -15.58 -24.60 19.31
N LYS A 319 -15.23 -23.63 20.14
CA LYS A 319 -15.33 -22.19 19.87
C LYS A 319 -14.13 -21.47 20.45
N TYR A 320 -13.38 -20.76 19.61
CA TYR A 320 -12.28 -19.93 20.11
C TYR A 320 -12.21 -18.57 19.40
N THR A 321 -11.49 -17.64 20.02
CA THR A 321 -11.22 -16.32 19.45
C THR A 321 -9.73 -16.11 19.32
N SER A 322 -9.28 -15.63 18.16
CA SER A 322 -7.92 -15.15 17.98
C SER A 322 -7.86 -13.64 18.22
N LYS A 323 -6.99 -13.20 19.13
CA LYS A 323 -6.82 -11.78 19.49
C LYS A 323 -5.48 -11.28 18.94
N GLY A 324 -5.55 -10.31 18.03
CA GLY A 324 -4.40 -9.53 17.57
C GLY A 324 -4.76 -8.05 17.53
N LYS A 325 -4.57 -7.40 16.38
CA LYS A 325 -5.10 -6.04 16.15
C LYS A 325 -6.63 -5.99 16.04
N ARG A 326 -7.26 -7.12 15.70
CA ARG A 326 -8.70 -7.35 15.67
C ARG A 326 -8.99 -8.72 16.27
N THR A 327 -10.21 -8.93 16.74
CA THR A 327 -10.69 -10.23 17.23
C THR A 327 -11.37 -10.98 16.09
N THR A 328 -10.90 -12.18 15.81
CA THR A 328 -11.52 -13.11 14.85
C THR A 328 -12.16 -14.26 15.63
N TYR A 329 -13.34 -14.70 15.18
CA TYR A 329 -14.16 -15.70 15.84
C TYR A 329 -14.17 -16.99 15.02
N TYR A 330 -13.89 -18.13 15.64
CA TYR A 330 -13.82 -19.43 14.97
C TYR A 330 -14.78 -20.43 15.61
N LEU A 331 -15.46 -21.22 14.78
CA LEU A 331 -16.20 -22.40 15.18
C LEU A 331 -15.51 -23.65 14.61
N THR A 332 -15.34 -24.68 15.42
CA THR A 332 -14.94 -26.01 14.95
C THR A 332 -16.20 -26.83 14.74
N LEU A 333 -16.43 -27.27 13.50
CA LEU A 333 -17.64 -28.01 13.15
C LEU A 333 -17.38 -29.51 13.08
N GLN A 334 -18.39 -30.31 13.41
CA GLN A 334 -18.38 -31.74 13.16
C GLN A 334 -18.34 -32.01 11.64
N PRO A 335 -17.63 -33.07 11.19
CA PRO A 335 -17.67 -33.50 9.81
C PRO A 335 -19.09 -33.61 9.27
N TRP A 336 -19.28 -33.17 8.03
CA TRP A 336 -20.56 -33.22 7.32
C TRP A 336 -20.33 -33.70 5.88
N ALA A 337 -21.41 -33.89 5.12
CA ALA A 337 -21.41 -34.65 3.86
C ALA A 337 -20.30 -34.26 2.86
N HIS A 338 -19.97 -32.97 2.75
CA HIS A 338 -18.97 -32.47 1.81
C HIS A 338 -17.65 -32.02 2.46
N GLN A 339 -17.51 -32.20 3.78
CA GLN A 339 -16.29 -31.87 4.54
C GLN A 339 -16.08 -32.96 5.61
N PRO A 340 -15.36 -34.05 5.27
CA PRO A 340 -15.24 -35.23 6.13
C PRO A 340 -14.29 -35.03 7.32
N GLU A 341 -13.55 -33.92 7.35
CA GLU A 341 -12.66 -33.54 8.44
C GLU A 341 -13.25 -32.33 9.18
N SER A 342 -13.07 -32.29 10.51
CA SER A 342 -13.48 -31.15 11.31
C SER A 342 -12.56 -29.96 11.00
N GLU A 343 -13.14 -28.88 10.48
CA GLU A 343 -12.39 -27.67 10.13
C GLU A 343 -12.81 -26.48 10.99
N ASN A 344 -11.88 -25.53 11.14
CA ASN A 344 -12.10 -24.29 11.88
C ASN A 344 -12.60 -23.21 10.94
N GLU A 345 -13.87 -22.87 11.05
CA GLU A 345 -14.48 -21.86 10.20
C GLU A 345 -14.54 -20.50 10.89
N SER A 346 -14.02 -19.48 10.21
CA SER A 346 -14.05 -18.09 10.70
C SER A 346 -15.43 -17.51 10.50
N VAL A 347 -16.18 -17.24 11.57
CA VAL A 347 -17.57 -16.75 11.49
C VAL A 347 -17.73 -15.29 11.88
N SER A 348 -18.90 -14.73 11.59
CA SER A 348 -19.27 -13.41 12.09
C SER A 348 -19.40 -13.41 13.62
N ARG A 349 -19.12 -12.26 14.24
CA ARG A 349 -19.34 -12.05 15.69
C ARG A 349 -20.76 -12.39 16.12
N LYS A 350 -21.74 -12.08 15.25
CA LYS A 350 -23.17 -12.33 15.50
C LYS A 350 -23.43 -13.83 15.63
N LEU A 351 -23.06 -14.61 14.62
CA LEU A 351 -23.25 -16.07 14.63
C LEU A 351 -22.47 -16.72 15.79
N TYR A 352 -21.23 -16.27 16.03
CA TYR A 352 -20.44 -16.76 17.17
C TYR A 352 -21.14 -16.51 18.52
N GLY A 353 -21.79 -15.36 18.70
CA GLY A 353 -22.49 -15.05 19.96
C GLY A 353 -23.78 -15.83 20.16
N GLU A 354 -24.36 -16.38 19.09
CA GLU A 354 -25.67 -17.02 19.09
C GLU A 354 -25.62 -18.55 19.23
N VAL A 355 -24.51 -19.18 18.82
CA VAL A 355 -24.36 -20.63 18.84
C VAL A 355 -23.53 -21.06 20.03
N GLU A 356 -23.94 -22.11 20.76
CA GLU A 356 -23.18 -22.66 21.89
C GLU A 356 -22.36 -23.90 21.47
N ILE A 357 -21.37 -24.28 22.29
CA ILE A 357 -20.71 -25.58 22.15
C ILE A 357 -21.78 -26.66 22.33
N ASP A 358 -21.68 -27.74 21.55
CA ASP A 358 -22.70 -28.77 21.40
C ASP A 358 -24.02 -28.32 20.73
N GLY A 359 -24.15 -27.04 20.39
CA GLY A 359 -25.23 -26.51 19.57
C GLY A 359 -25.09 -26.91 18.10
N LYS A 360 -26.10 -26.55 17.30
CA LYS A 360 -26.14 -26.81 15.86
C LYS A 360 -25.98 -25.52 15.05
N VAL A 361 -25.32 -25.62 13.91
CA VAL A 361 -25.23 -24.58 12.89
C VAL A 361 -25.81 -25.10 11.58
N GLY A 362 -26.56 -24.25 10.88
CA GLY A 362 -27.09 -24.55 9.55
C GLY A 362 -26.03 -24.32 8.48
N ILE A 363 -25.85 -25.30 7.60
CA ILE A 363 -24.95 -25.24 6.45
C ILE A 363 -25.81 -25.19 5.19
N TYR A 364 -25.73 -24.07 4.49
CA TYR A 364 -26.41 -23.84 3.21
C TYR A 364 -25.43 -24.17 2.08
N TYR A 365 -25.50 -25.40 1.57
CA TYR A 365 -24.60 -25.89 0.53
C TYR A 365 -25.14 -25.59 -0.87
N HIS A 366 -24.25 -25.09 -1.72
CA HIS A 366 -24.55 -24.65 -3.07
C HIS A 366 -23.59 -25.31 -4.07
N GLN A 367 -24.12 -25.78 -5.20
CA GLN A 367 -23.30 -26.37 -6.28
C GLN A 367 -22.50 -25.30 -7.05
N GLY A 368 -22.99 -24.05 -7.08
CA GLY A 368 -22.36 -22.94 -7.77
C GLY A 368 -22.60 -22.93 -9.29
N ALA A 369 -22.75 -21.75 -9.88
CA ALA A 369 -23.02 -21.59 -11.32
C ALA A 369 -21.92 -22.17 -12.24
N PHE A 370 -20.68 -22.24 -11.76
CA PHE A 370 -19.54 -22.80 -12.48
C PHE A 370 -19.23 -24.24 -12.07
N ASN A 371 -20.15 -24.91 -11.37
CA ASN A 371 -19.92 -26.19 -10.70
C ASN A 371 -18.70 -26.11 -9.76
N ILE A 372 -18.64 -25.01 -9.00
CA ILE A 372 -17.68 -24.74 -7.93
C ILE A 372 -18.48 -24.72 -6.64
N PRO A 373 -18.51 -25.84 -5.90
CA PRO A 373 -19.34 -25.90 -4.72
C PRO A 373 -18.85 -24.96 -3.63
N TRP A 374 -19.80 -24.32 -2.97
CA TRP A 374 -19.54 -23.40 -1.87
C TRP A 374 -20.65 -23.52 -0.83
N TYR A 375 -20.42 -23.03 0.38
CA TYR A 375 -21.44 -23.00 1.40
C TYR A 375 -21.41 -21.72 2.23
N GLN A 376 -22.50 -21.50 2.95
CA GLN A 376 -22.68 -20.44 3.94
C GLN A 376 -23.09 -21.03 5.28
N LEU A 377 -22.63 -20.40 6.36
CA LEU A 377 -23.01 -20.76 7.72
C LEU A 377 -24.10 -19.80 8.22
N GLY A 378 -25.17 -20.35 8.77
CA GLY A 378 -26.23 -19.59 9.41
C GLY A 378 -26.80 -20.30 10.62
N ARG A 379 -27.90 -19.79 11.16
CA ARG A 379 -28.60 -20.48 12.25
C ARG A 379 -29.17 -21.79 11.75
N ALA A 380 -29.13 -22.82 12.58
CA ALA A 380 -29.91 -24.03 12.32
C ALA A 380 -31.41 -23.68 12.43
N GLU A 381 -32.22 -24.26 11.55
CA GLU A 381 -33.68 -24.10 11.50
C GLU A 381 -34.42 -24.84 12.61
#